data_AF-A0A383THH6-F1
#
_entry.id   AF-A0A383THH6-F1
#
_cell.length_a   1.000
_cell.length_b   1.000
_cell.length_c   1.000
_cell.angle_alpha   90.00
_cell.angle_beta   90.00
_cell.angle_gamma   90.00
#
_symmetry.space_group_name_H-M   'P 1'
#
loop_
_entity.id
_entity.type
_entity.pdbx_description
1 polymer ?
#
loop_
_entity_poly.entity_id
_entity_poly.type
_entity_poly.pdbx_seq_one_letter_code
_entity_poly.pdbx_strand_id
1 'polypeptide(L)' 'MYKKQTNRQLTIYDFDQPLGLTMNPENRWVKKADSIPWSVIEDKYAALFSSDRGNIAKPVRMALGALIIQSEFQYAD' A
#
# COMPACT_ATOMS: atom_id res chain seq x y z
N MET A 1 -11.97 -0.59 -14.95
CA MET A 1 -10.89 -1.58 -15.08
C MET A 1 -9.93 -1.51 -13.88
N TYR A 2 -9.47 -2.65 -13.38
CA TYR A 2 -8.38 -2.73 -12.39
C TYR A 2 -7.18 -3.47 -12.96
N LYS A 3 -5.97 -2.99 -12.68
CA LYS A 3 -4.72 -3.66 -13.05
C LYS A 3 -3.95 -4.00 -11.78
N LYS A 4 -3.85 -5.29 -11.48
CA LYS A 4 -3.06 -5.78 -10.34
C LYS A 4 -1.61 -5.33 -10.47
N GLN A 5 -1.04 -4.87 -9.37
CA GLN A 5 0.39 -4.53 -9.35
C GLN A 5 1.22 -5.80 -9.34
N THR A 6 1.99 -6.01 -10.40
CA THR A 6 2.94 -7.13 -10.52
C THR A 6 4.34 -6.77 -10.05
N ASN A 7 4.60 -5.48 -9.79
CA ASN A 7 5.89 -5.03 -9.29
C ASN A 7 6.08 -5.50 -7.85
N ARG A 8 7.30 -5.90 -7.52
CA ARG A 8 7.68 -6.22 -6.14
C ARG A 8 7.48 -4.98 -5.27
N GLN A 9 6.73 -5.12 -4.18
CA GLN A 9 6.66 -4.09 -3.14
C GLN A 9 8.04 -3.95 -2.49
N LEU A 10 8.57 -2.72 -2.47
CA LEU A 10 9.80 -2.42 -1.74
C LEU A 10 9.58 -2.58 -0.23
N THR A 11 10.53 -3.22 0.41
CA THR A 11 10.70 -3.32 1.86
C THR A 11 11.55 -2.15 2.36
N ILE A 12 11.60 -1.97 3.67
CA ILE A 12 12.50 -1.00 4.31
C ILE A 12 13.99 -1.34 4.20
N TYR A 13 14.38 -2.41 3.52
CA TYR A 13 15.79 -2.76 3.34
C TYR A 13 16.22 -2.61 1.88
N ASP A 14 15.28 -2.30 0.98
CA ASP A 14 15.54 -2.19 -0.45
C ASP A 14 16.08 -0.80 -0.86
N PHE A 15 16.35 0.08 0.10
CA PHE A 15 16.92 1.40 -0.16
C PHE A 15 18.39 1.43 0.25
N ASP A 16 19.23 1.93 -0.67
CA ASP A 16 20.66 2.16 -0.44
C ASP A 16 20.84 3.27 0.60
N GLN A 17 21.17 2.87 1.83
CA GLN A 17 21.36 3.79 2.93
C GLN A 17 22.80 4.32 2.96
N PRO A 18 23.01 5.64 3.15
CA PRO A 18 24.34 6.20 3.35
C PRO A 18 25.03 5.56 4.56
N LEU A 19 26.37 5.55 4.53
CA LEU A 19 27.17 4.95 5.60
C LEU A 19 26.80 5.56 6.97
N GLY A 20 26.45 4.69 7.91
CA GLY A 20 26.07 5.10 9.28
C GLY A 20 24.60 5.47 9.49
N LEU A 21 23.76 5.41 8.45
CA LEU A 21 22.30 5.55 8.59
C LEU A 21 21.61 4.20 8.48
N THR A 22 20.63 3.97 9.36
CA THR A 22 19.77 2.78 9.33
C THR A 22 18.30 3.18 9.38
N MET A 23 17.46 2.50 8.60
CA MET A 23 16.01 2.59 8.73
C MET A 23 15.53 1.87 9.99
N ASN A 24 14.54 2.45 10.68
CA ASN A 24 14.01 1.90 11.91
C ASN A 24 12.92 0.84 11.61
N PRO A 25 13.16 -0.46 11.84
CA PRO A 25 12.15 -1.51 11.65
C PRO A 25 10.98 -1.41 12.62
N GLU A 26 11.16 -0.75 13.76
CA GLU A 26 10.12 -0.52 14.76
C GLU A 26 9.25 0.71 14.46
N ASN A 27 9.44 1.34 13.29
CA ASN A 27 8.56 2.41 12.86
C ASN A 27 7.11 1.91 12.77
N ARG A 28 6.18 2.66 13.36
CA ARG A 28 4.77 2.28 13.45
C ARG A 28 4.14 1.94 12.08
N TRP A 29 4.55 2.63 11.01
CA TRP A 29 4.01 2.41 9.67
C TRP A 29 4.57 1.15 9.02
N VAL A 30 5.82 0.80 9.33
CA VAL A 30 6.46 -0.45 8.87
C VAL A 30 5.73 -1.63 9.49
N LYS A 31 5.62 -1.66 10.83
CA LYS A 31 4.89 -2.71 11.55
C LYS A 31 3.43 -2.83 11.12
N LYS A 32 2.74 -1.69 10.91
CA LYS A 32 1.35 -1.68 10.45
C LYS A 32 1.22 -2.17 9.01
N ALA A 33 2.14 -1.82 8.12
CA ALA A 33 2.13 -2.33 6.75
C ALA A 33 2.39 -3.84 6.68
N ASP A 34 3.29 -4.36 7.53
CA ASP A 34 3.64 -5.78 7.56
C ASP A 34 2.51 -6.67 8.10
N SER A 35 1.64 -6.13 8.96
CA SER A 35 0.50 -6.89 9.51
C SER A 35 -0.70 -6.99 8.58
N ILE A 36 -0.76 -6.17 7.52
CA ILE A 36 -1.90 -6.13 6.61
C ILE A 36 -1.77 -7.24 5.54
N PRO A 37 -2.79 -8.12 5.36
CA PRO A 37 -2.78 -9.16 4.33
C PRO A 37 -3.07 -8.59 2.94
N TRP A 38 -2.10 -7.86 2.38
CA TRP A 38 -2.26 -7.08 1.15
C TRP A 38 -2.76 -7.89 -0.05
N SER A 39 -2.29 -9.13 -0.24
CA SER A 39 -2.70 -9.97 -1.37
C SER A 39 -4.20 -10.28 -1.35
N VAL A 40 -4.73 -10.67 -0.19
CA VAL A 40 -6.14 -10.99 0.00
C VAL A 40 -7.01 -9.76 -0.23
N ILE A 41 -6.55 -8.59 0.21
CA ILE A 41 -7.25 -7.32 0.01
C ILE A 41 -7.21 -6.91 -1.48
N GLU A 42 -6.07 -7.04 -2.14
CA GLU A 42 -5.90 -6.78 -3.58
C GLU A 42 -6.85 -7.63 -4.42
N ASP A 43 -7.01 -8.92 -4.10
CA ASP A 43 -7.93 -9.81 -4.80
C ASP A 43 -9.39 -9.37 -4.65
N LYS A 44 -9.80 -9.02 -3.42
CA LYS A 44 -11.15 -8.51 -3.14
C LYS A 44 -11.40 -7.17 -3.82
N TYR A 45 -10.42 -6.27 -3.79
CA TYR A 45 -10.51 -4.96 -4.41
C TYR A 45 -10.61 -5.06 -5.93
N ALA A 46 -9.78 -5.90 -6.56
CA ALA A 46 -9.81 -6.17 -7.99
C ALA A 46 -11.19 -6.70 -8.45
N ALA A 47 -11.82 -7.56 -7.65
CA ALA A 47 -13.13 -8.13 -7.96
C ALA A 47 -14.26 -7.08 -8.03
N LEU A 48 -14.08 -5.89 -7.43
CA LEU A 48 -15.04 -4.79 -7.53
C LEU A 48 -15.06 -4.13 -8.92
N PHE A 49 -14.03 -4.36 -9.74
CA PHE A 49 -13.89 -3.75 -11.06
C PHE A 49 -14.12 -4.79 -12.16
N SER A 50 -15.39 -5.13 -12.38
CA SER A 50 -15.81 -6.08 -13.43
C SER A 50 -15.78 -5.50 -14.86
N SER A 51 -15.75 -4.17 -15.00
CA SER A 51 -15.73 -3.48 -16.29
C SER A 51 -14.30 -3.31 -16.82
N ASP A 52 -14.10 -3.65 -18.09
CA ASP A 52 -12.90 -3.41 -18.89
C ASP A 52 -12.82 -1.98 -19.47
N ARG A 53 -13.92 -1.21 -19.37
CA ARG A 53 -14.03 0.16 -19.86
C ARG A 53 -13.73 1.19 -18.76
N GLY A 54 -13.25 2.36 -19.18
CA GLY A 54 -12.95 3.51 -18.31
C GLY A 54 -11.51 3.59 -17.82
N ASN A 55 -11.23 4.56 -16.94
CA ASN A 55 -9.89 4.76 -16.40
C ASN A 55 -9.48 3.61 -15.47
N ILE A 56 -8.16 3.36 -15.37
CA ILE A 56 -7.61 2.35 -14.47
C ILE A 56 -7.78 2.85 -13.03
N ALA A 57 -8.39 2.02 -12.19
CA ALA A 57 -8.51 2.31 -10.78
C ALA A 57 -7.13 2.42 -10.10
N LYS A 58 -7.05 3.25 -9.05
CA LYS A 58 -5.83 3.40 -8.27
C LYS A 58 -5.47 2.07 -7.58
N PRO A 59 -4.18 1.76 -7.41
CA PRO A 59 -3.77 0.57 -6.67
C PRO A 59 -4.34 0.57 -5.25
N VAL A 60 -4.74 -0.61 -4.76
CA VAL A 60 -5.35 -0.71 -3.42
C VAL A 60 -4.41 -0.22 -2.32
N ARG A 61 -3.10 -0.47 -2.45
CA ARG A 61 -2.09 -0.01 -1.49
C ARG A 61 -2.09 1.51 -1.32
N MET A 62 -2.32 2.24 -2.40
CA MET A 62 -2.40 3.70 -2.38
C MET A 62 -3.71 4.16 -1.74
N ALA A 63 -4.84 3.63 -2.21
CA ALA A 63 -6.16 4.03 -1.71
C ALA A 63 -6.34 3.69 -0.23
N LEU A 64 -6.12 2.43 0.15
CA LEU A 64 -6.25 1.97 1.53
C LEU A 64 -5.18 2.60 2.42
N GLY A 65 -3.94 2.75 1.94
CA GLY A 65 -2.88 3.39 2.70
C GLY A 65 -3.22 4.85 3.06
N ALA A 66 -3.77 5.61 2.10
CA ALA A 66 -4.24 6.97 2.35
C ALA A 66 -5.37 7.00 3.37
N LEU A 67 -6.37 6.11 3.25
CA LEU A 67 -7.48 6.01 4.21
C LEU A 67 -7.01 5.63 5.62
N ILE A 68 -6.02 4.75 5.76
CA ILE A 68 -5.43 4.40 7.07
C ILE A 68 -4.78 5.64 7.68
N ILE A 69 -4.00 6.40 6.91
CA ILE A 69 -3.34 7.62 7.41
C ILE A 69 -4.41 8.65 7.80
N GLN A 70 -5.40 8.87 6.94
CA GLN A 70 -6.50 9.81 7.17
C GLN A 70 -7.26 9.47 8.45
N SER A 71 -7.63 8.21 8.64
CA SER A 71 -8.35 7.75 9.84
C SER A 71 -7.50 7.82 11.11
N GLU A 72 -6.21 7.47 11.04
CA GLU A 72 -5.30 7.53 12.20
C GLU A 72 -5.13 8.96 12.73
N PHE A 73 -5.09 9.93 11.82
CA PHE A 73 -4.88 11.34 12.15
C PHE A 73 -6.16 12.18 12.19
N GLN A 74 -7.32 11.56 11.93
CA GLN A 74 -8.62 12.23 11.87
C GLN A 74 -8.62 13.42 10.91
N TYR A 75 -7.94 13.28 9.77
CA TYR A 75 -7.99 14.29 8.73
C TYR A 75 -9.37 14.30 8.08
N ALA A 76 -9.82 15.50 7.73
CA ALA A 76 -11.06 15.67 6.98
C ALA A 76 -10.98 14.98 5.61
N ASP A 77 -12.15 14.64 5.06
CA ASP A 77 -12.31 14.18 3.68
C ASP A 77 -12.08 15.30 2.66
#